data_AF-A0A830EUK4-F1
#
_entry.id   AF-A0A830EUK4-F1
#
_cell.length_a   1.000
_cell.length_b   1.000
_cell.length_c   1.000
_cell.angle_alpha   90.00
_cell.angle_beta   90.00
_cell.angle_gamma   90.00
#
_symmetry.space_group_name_H-M   'P 1'
#
loop_
_entity.id
_entity.type
_entity.pdbx_description
1 polymer ?
#
loop_
_entity_poly.entity_id
_entity_poly.type
_entity_poly.pdbx_seq_one_letter_code
_entity_poly.pdbx_strand_id
1 'polypeptide(L)'
;MTHLTKRCDTNYKPIISDIMNAQNTQEYRSQQSADIANADRARSATPESVESQSIRIVISSIETRHCDHCGASIDENVRYRNVTTRDSAGNVSEYAFCGVDCKTARFPRLG
;
A
#
# COMPACT_ATOMS: atom_id res chain seq x y z
N MET A 1 20.75 55.97 -24.71
CA MET A 1 21.16 54.62 -24.27
C MET A 1 20.21 53.63 -24.91
N THR A 2 20.75 52.82 -25.81
CA THR A 2 20.04 52.19 -26.93
C THR A 2 19.59 50.79 -26.57
N HIS A 3 18.33 50.48 -26.90
CA HIS A 3 17.69 49.17 -26.73
C HIS A 3 18.44 48.06 -27.48
N LEU A 4 18.79 46.98 -26.77
CA LEU A 4 19.28 45.74 -27.36
C LEU A 4 18.11 44.76 -27.56
N THR A 5 17.77 44.51 -28.82
CA THR A 5 16.94 43.41 -29.25
C THR A 5 17.79 42.13 -29.34
N LYS A 6 17.30 41.02 -28.78
CA LYS A 6 17.79 39.67 -29.12
C LYS A 6 16.63 38.83 -29.63
N ARG A 7 16.54 38.71 -30.95
CA ARG A 7 15.79 37.68 -31.66
C ARG A 7 16.51 36.35 -31.44
N CYS A 8 15.78 35.31 -31.07
CA CYS A 8 16.29 33.94 -31.10
C CYS A 8 15.64 33.23 -32.30
N ASP A 9 16.30 33.30 -33.45
CA ASP A 9 16.08 32.37 -34.55
C ASP A 9 17.00 31.17 -34.32
N THR A 10 16.46 29.97 -34.15
CA THR A 10 17.23 28.76 -34.41
C THR A 10 16.35 27.69 -35.02
N ASN A 11 16.41 27.67 -36.34
CA ASN A 11 15.91 26.63 -37.22
C ASN A 11 16.95 25.48 -37.19
N TYR A 12 16.59 24.32 -36.66
CA TYR A 12 17.42 23.11 -36.82
C TYR A 12 16.54 21.86 -36.91
N LYS A 13 16.63 21.19 -38.05
CA LYS A 13 16.10 19.86 -38.34
C LYS A 13 16.98 19.25 -39.44
N PRO A 14 16.99 17.92 -39.64
CA PRO A 14 17.54 16.88 -38.74
C PRO A 14 18.64 16.09 -39.49
N ILE A 15 19.56 15.40 -38.79
CA ILE A 15 20.35 14.33 -39.43
C ILE A 15 20.22 13.06 -38.60
N ILE A 16 19.46 12.13 -39.16
CA ILE A 16 19.36 10.73 -38.78
C ILE A 16 20.75 10.12 -38.96
N SER A 17 21.31 9.56 -37.90
CA SER A 17 22.44 8.63 -38.00
C SER A 17 22.09 7.39 -37.17
N ASP A 18 21.56 6.41 -37.89
CA ASP A 18 21.70 4.96 -37.74
C ASP A 18 21.89 4.40 -36.32
N ILE A 19 20.77 4.16 -35.62
CA ILE A 19 20.72 3.19 -34.53
C ILE A 19 20.38 1.82 -35.13
N MET A 20 21.39 0.95 -35.24
CA MET A 20 21.21 -0.47 -35.58
C MET A 20 20.40 -1.16 -34.48
N ASN A 21 19.09 -1.32 -34.66
CA ASN A 21 18.26 -2.13 -33.76
C ASN A 21 18.38 -3.60 -34.16
N ALA A 22 19.27 -4.34 -33.50
CA ALA A 22 19.33 -5.80 -33.62
C ALA A 22 17.98 -6.42 -33.22
N GLN A 23 17.33 -7.09 -34.17
CA GLN A 23 16.06 -7.79 -33.94
C GLN A 23 16.33 -9.01 -33.04
N ASN A 24 15.95 -8.93 -31.76
CA ASN A 24 15.87 -10.10 -30.89
C ASN A 24 14.52 -10.79 -31.14
N THR A 25 14.49 -11.75 -32.06
CA THR A 25 13.30 -12.56 -32.34
C THR A 25 13.18 -13.64 -31.26
N GLN A 26 12.45 -13.37 -30.18
CA GLN A 26 11.97 -14.42 -29.28
C GLN A 26 10.58 -14.87 -29.73
N GLU A 27 10.47 -16.14 -30.12
CA GLU A 27 9.21 -16.80 -30.43
C GLU A 27 8.33 -16.87 -29.17
N TYR A 28 7.27 -16.06 -29.14
CA TYR A 28 6.25 -16.11 -28.11
C TYR A 28 5.40 -17.37 -28.30
N ARG A 29 5.75 -18.46 -27.61
CA ARG A 29 4.89 -19.65 -27.50
C ARG A 29 3.69 -19.32 -26.62
N SER A 30 2.53 -19.14 -27.27
CA SER A 30 1.21 -18.94 -26.67
C SER A 30 0.74 -20.18 -25.90
N GLN A 31 1.21 -20.36 -24.66
CA GLN A 31 0.64 -21.36 -23.76
C GLN A 31 0.55 -20.79 -22.33
N GLN A 32 -0.16 -19.67 -22.16
CA GLN A 32 -0.20 -18.97 -20.88
C GLN A 32 -1.57 -18.34 -20.54
N SER A 33 -2.68 -18.82 -21.12
CA SER A 33 -3.99 -18.22 -20.86
C SER A 33 -4.73 -18.84 -19.66
N ALA A 34 -4.42 -20.06 -19.25
CA ALA A 34 -5.11 -20.72 -18.13
C ALA A 34 -4.48 -20.42 -16.76
N ASP A 35 -3.14 -20.29 -16.69
CA ASP A 35 -2.44 -20.12 -15.41
C ASP A 35 -2.52 -18.70 -14.84
N ILE A 36 -2.71 -17.68 -15.68
CA ILE A 36 -2.83 -16.27 -15.25
C ILE A 36 -4.17 -16.04 -14.51
N ALA A 37 -5.25 -16.70 -14.94
CA ALA A 37 -6.57 -16.53 -14.33
C ALA A 37 -6.61 -16.99 -12.86
N ASN A 38 -5.81 -18.01 -12.49
CA ASN A 38 -5.73 -18.48 -11.11
C ASN A 38 -4.78 -17.63 -10.25
N ALA A 39 -3.74 -17.04 -10.85
CA ALA A 39 -2.84 -16.11 -10.17
C ALA A 39 -3.52 -14.77 -9.84
N ASP A 40 -4.41 -14.27 -10.70
CA ASP A 40 -5.17 -13.04 -10.46
C ASP A 40 -6.26 -13.23 -9.41
N ARG A 41 -6.88 -14.41 -9.34
CA ARG A 41 -7.91 -14.72 -8.32
C ARG A 41 -7.34 -14.81 -6.90
N ALA A 42 -6.07 -15.17 -6.76
CA ALA A 42 -5.36 -15.15 -5.48
C ALA A 42 -4.89 -13.73 -5.07
N ARG A 43 -4.91 -12.76 -5.99
CA ARG A 43 -4.51 -11.35 -5.78
C ARG A 43 -5.67 -10.38 -5.59
N SER A 44 -6.91 -10.82 -5.83
CA SER A 44 -8.09 -9.96 -5.85
C SER A 44 -8.75 -9.70 -4.49
N ALA A 45 -8.20 -10.23 -3.39
CA ALA A 45 -8.49 -9.67 -2.07
C ALA A 45 -7.50 -8.53 -1.85
N THR A 46 -7.87 -7.32 -2.27
CA THR A 46 -7.11 -6.11 -1.96
C THR A 46 -6.81 -6.10 -0.46
N PRO A 47 -5.53 -6.13 -0.05
CA PRO A 47 -5.20 -6.18 1.37
C PRO A 47 -5.78 -4.96 2.07
N GLU A 48 -6.40 -5.16 3.25
CA GLU A 48 -6.74 -4.04 4.13
C GLU A 48 -5.51 -3.11 4.29
N SER A 49 -5.67 -1.84 3.91
CA SER A 49 -4.64 -0.81 4.07
C SER A 49 -4.61 -0.37 5.52
N VAL A 50 -3.42 -0.24 6.10
CA VAL A 50 -3.25 0.28 7.46
C VAL A 50 -3.13 1.80 7.36
N GLU A 51 -4.12 2.50 7.92
CA GLU A 51 -4.21 3.95 7.85
C GLU A 51 -3.51 4.62 9.02
N SER A 52 -3.60 4.04 10.22
CA SER A 52 -2.96 4.59 11.42
C SER A 52 -2.64 3.55 12.49
N GLN A 53 -1.66 3.87 13.33
CA GLN A 53 -1.30 3.11 14.52
C GLN A 53 -1.15 4.06 15.71
N SER A 54 -1.72 3.70 16.86
CA SER A 54 -1.62 4.50 18.09
C SER A 54 -1.56 3.63 19.35
N ILE A 55 -1.13 4.23 20.46
CA ILE A 55 -1.27 3.64 21.80
C ILE A 55 -2.36 4.45 22.51
N ARG A 56 -3.43 3.78 22.93
CA ARG A 56 -4.60 4.37 23.61
C ARG A 56 -4.70 3.84 25.04
N ILE A 57 -5.51 4.49 25.88
CA ILE A 57 -5.80 4.09 27.25
C ILE A 57 -7.32 4.07 27.43
N VAL A 58 -7.85 3.02 28.07
CA VAL A 58 -9.25 3.01 28.51
C VAL A 58 -9.36 3.89 29.75
N ILE A 59 -10.06 5.03 29.71
CA ILE A 59 -10.13 5.97 30.84
C ILE A 59 -11.30 5.63 31.77
N SER A 60 -12.49 5.51 31.20
CA SER A 60 -13.65 4.85 31.80
C SER A 60 -14.54 4.38 30.66
N SER A 61 -15.03 3.15 30.72
CA SER A 61 -15.89 2.63 29.65
C SER A 61 -17.05 1.84 30.22
N ILE A 62 -18.25 2.17 29.75
CA ILE A 62 -19.47 1.37 29.98
C ILE A 62 -19.42 0.00 29.27
N GLU A 63 -18.49 -0.18 28.32
CA GLU A 63 -18.28 -1.42 27.59
C GLU A 63 -16.86 -1.94 27.79
N THR A 64 -16.73 -3.22 28.16
CA THR A 64 -15.42 -3.89 28.24
C THR A 64 -14.81 -3.99 26.85
N ARG A 65 -13.65 -3.36 26.66
CA ARG A 65 -12.87 -3.51 25.43
C ARG A 65 -12.17 -4.86 25.46
N HIS A 66 -12.09 -5.54 24.32
CA HIS A 66 -11.41 -6.82 24.21
C HIS A 66 -10.29 -6.73 23.18
N CYS A 67 -9.27 -7.57 23.35
CA CYS A 67 -8.21 -7.74 22.36
C CYS A 67 -8.75 -8.49 21.14
N ASP A 68 -8.64 -7.91 19.95
CA ASP A 68 -9.12 -8.50 18.70
C ASP A 68 -8.29 -9.73 18.23
N HIS A 69 -7.19 -10.04 18.93
CA HIS A 69 -6.41 -11.24 18.66
C HIS A 69 -6.70 -12.38 19.66
N CYS A 70 -6.54 -12.13 20.95
CA CYS A 70 -6.63 -13.17 21.98
C CYS A 70 -7.94 -13.17 22.77
N GLY A 71 -8.83 -12.19 22.55
CA GLY A 71 -10.11 -12.06 23.23
C GLY A 71 -10.03 -11.62 24.70
N ALA A 72 -8.84 -11.44 25.27
CA ALA A 72 -8.69 -10.96 26.64
C ALA A 72 -9.29 -9.56 26.84
N SER A 73 -9.84 -9.29 28.02
CA SER A 73 -10.30 -7.94 28.36
C SER A 73 -9.12 -6.96 28.40
N ILE A 74 -9.39 -5.72 28.00
CA ILE A 74 -8.52 -4.57 28.14
C ILE A 74 -9.19 -3.67 29.16
N ASP A 75 -8.72 -3.77 30.41
CA ASP A 75 -9.34 -3.12 31.55
C ASP A 75 -9.09 -1.60 31.57
N GLU A 76 -9.77 -0.91 32.48
CA GLU A 76 -9.57 0.51 32.71
C GLU A 76 -8.13 0.83 33.10
N ASN A 77 -7.66 2.00 32.66
CA ASN A 77 -6.30 2.51 32.80
C ASN A 77 -5.20 1.63 32.16
N VAL A 78 -5.58 0.61 31.38
CA VAL A 78 -4.62 -0.21 30.62
C VAL A 78 -4.33 0.44 29.27
N ARG A 79 -3.04 0.51 28.93
CA ARG A 79 -2.58 0.93 27.60
C ARG A 79 -2.78 -0.21 26.62
N TYR A 80 -3.33 0.09 25.45
CA TYR A 80 -3.46 -0.87 24.35
C TYR A 80 -3.04 -0.25 23.02
N ARG A 81 -2.74 -1.12 22.05
CA ARG A 81 -2.37 -0.71 20.69
C ARG A 81 -3.61 -0.70 19.82
N ASN A 82 -3.81 0.37 19.08
CA ASN A 82 -4.91 0.49 18.15
C ASN A 82 -4.38 0.59 16.71
N VAL A 83 -5.02 -0.15 15.81
CA VAL A 83 -4.74 -0.12 14.37
C VAL A 83 -6.03 0.21 13.65
N THR A 84 -6.00 1.25 12.83
CA THR A 84 -7.11 1.59 11.93
C THR A 84 -6.78 1.09 10.53
N THR A 85 -7.69 0.32 9.93
CA THR A 85 -7.56 -0.14 8.55
C THR A 85 -8.68 0.38 7.66
N ARG A 86 -8.42 0.40 6.36
CA ARG A 86 -9.41 0.66 5.33
C ARG A 86 -9.41 -0.49 4.32
N ASP A 87 -10.56 -1.09 4.08
CA ASP A 87 -10.72 -2.11 3.05
C ASP A 87 -10.86 -1.49 1.65
N SER A 88 -10.91 -2.32 0.62
CA SER A 88 -11.08 -1.84 -0.76
C SER A 88 -12.45 -1.26 -1.09
N ALA A 89 -13.46 -1.56 -0.27
CA ALA A 89 -14.77 -0.91 -0.36
C ALA A 89 -14.78 0.46 0.35
N GLY A 90 -13.67 0.83 1.00
CA GLY A 90 -13.52 2.08 1.73
C GLY A 90 -14.00 2.01 3.18
N ASN A 91 -14.44 0.85 3.66
CA ASN A 91 -14.89 0.67 5.05
C ASN A 91 -13.70 0.78 5.98
N VAL A 92 -13.90 1.50 7.09
CA VAL A 92 -12.89 1.70 8.12
C VAL A 92 -13.16 0.78 9.29
N SER A 93 -12.14 0.02 9.70
CA SER A 93 -12.19 -0.84 10.88
C SER A 93 -11.14 -0.39 11.90
N GLU A 94 -11.48 -0.47 13.19
CA GLU A 94 -10.54 -0.27 14.27
C GLU A 94 -10.31 -1.57 15.03
N TYR A 95 -9.04 -1.91 15.26
CA TYR A 95 -8.63 -3.05 16.05
C TYR A 95 -7.90 -2.60 17.32
N ALA A 96 -8.08 -3.31 18.42
CA ALA A 96 -7.44 -3.13 19.71
C ALA A 96 -6.64 -4.38 20.09
N PHE A 97 -5.38 -4.18 20.50
CA PHE A 97 -4.49 -5.26 20.90
C PHE A 97 -3.87 -4.96 22.27
N CYS A 98 -3.89 -5.94 23.16
CA CYS A 98 -3.31 -5.80 24.50
C CYS A 98 -1.78 -5.60 24.48
N GLY A 99 -1.09 -6.05 23.42
CA GLY A 99 0.37 -6.01 23.33
C GLY A 99 0.93 -6.04 21.91
N VAL A 100 2.26 -5.93 21.80
CA VAL A 100 2.97 -6.00 20.50
C VAL A 100 2.66 -7.33 19.83
N ASP A 101 2.77 -8.43 20.57
CA ASP A 101 2.69 -9.78 20.02
C ASP A 101 1.31 -10.03 19.39
N CYS A 102 0.25 -9.59 20.06
CA CYS A 102 -1.11 -9.67 19.52
C CYS A 102 -1.28 -8.81 18.26
N LYS A 103 -0.70 -7.60 18.23
CA LYS A 103 -0.72 -6.74 17.04
C LYS A 103 0.03 -7.41 15.89
N THR A 104 1.25 -7.91 16.13
CA THR A 104 2.11 -8.51 15.12
C THR A 104 1.57 -9.84 14.62
N ALA A 105 0.87 -10.61 15.46
CA ALA A 105 0.20 -11.84 15.02
C ALA A 105 -0.88 -11.57 13.96
N ARG A 106 -1.66 -10.48 14.10
CA ARG A 106 -2.66 -10.06 13.10
C ARG A 106 -2.05 -9.27 11.95
N PHE A 107 -1.06 -8.43 12.24
CA PHE A 107 -0.41 -7.53 11.30
C PHE A 107 1.12 -7.72 11.32
N PRO A 108 1.64 -8.82 10.76
CA PRO A 108 3.05 -9.20 10.86
C PRO A 108 4.00 -8.21 10.17
N ARG A 109 3.48 -7.41 9.23
CA ARG A 109 4.25 -6.38 8.49
C ARG A 109 4.35 -5.05 9.24
N LEU A 110 3.70 -4.92 10.39
CA LEU A 110 3.70 -3.70 11.20
C LEU A 110 4.60 -3.81 12.45
N GLY A 111 5.41 -4.87 12.56
CA GLY A 111 6.25 -5.19 13.73
C GLY A 111 7.00 -4.00 14.29
#